data_AF-A0A920D947-F1
#
_entry.id   AF-A0A920D947-F1
#
_cell.length_a   1.000
_cell.length_b   1.000
_cell.length_c   1.000
_cell.angle_alpha   90.00
_cell.angle_beta   90.00
_cell.angle_gamma   90.00
#
_symmetry.space_group_name_H-M   'P 1'
#
loop_
_entity.id
_entity.type
_entity.pdbx_description
1 polymer ?
#
loop_
_entity_poly.entity_id
_entity_poly.type
_entity_poly.pdbx_seq_one_letter_code
_entity_poly.pdbx_strand_id
1 'polypeptide(L)'
;MAQANRVLANPKPWQARLAGIRRWFTLKYLLLLRAKGGPSMVAKGFSIGLAIEMFTLPTFGVAFVLIFPFVYLLRASLPGALIGFLFGKIIYIPMAFLNQKVGRFVLPRHIEDYLYFLPDKVIKLLAAALDLIVGGMIVGAVLGLIAYFPLRQLLALYTAKRKERRRLRHAGHHALPRQES
;
A
#
# COMPACT_ATOMS: atom_id res chain seq x y z
N MET A 1 -33.70 10.06 -51.52
CA MET A 1 -32.25 9.97 -51.22
C MET A 1 -32.04 10.04 -49.71
N ALA A 2 -31.72 8.92 -49.04
CA ALA A 2 -31.16 8.92 -47.68
C ALA A 2 -30.71 7.50 -47.29
N GLN A 3 -29.44 7.17 -47.51
CA GLN A 3 -28.77 6.10 -46.75
C GLN A 3 -27.44 6.65 -46.24
N ALA A 4 -27.48 7.22 -45.03
CA ALA A 4 -26.29 7.62 -44.31
C ALA A 4 -25.69 6.37 -43.64
N ASN A 5 -24.70 5.81 -44.32
CA ASN A 5 -23.92 4.66 -43.90
C ASN A 5 -23.10 5.01 -42.63
N ARG A 6 -23.59 4.64 -41.44
CA ARG A 6 -22.81 4.74 -40.20
C ARG A 6 -21.86 3.55 -40.12
N VAL A 7 -20.66 3.72 -40.64
CA VAL A 7 -19.53 2.83 -40.38
C VAL A 7 -19.22 2.91 -38.88
N LEU A 8 -19.76 1.96 -38.12
CA LEU A 8 -19.37 1.76 -36.73
C LEU A 8 -17.89 1.36 -36.72
N ALA A 9 -17.04 2.26 -36.25
CA ALA A 9 -15.62 1.99 -36.06
C ALA A 9 -15.47 0.74 -35.18
N ASN A 10 -15.04 -0.37 -35.79
CA ASN A 10 -14.81 -1.63 -35.11
C ASN A 10 -13.54 -1.46 -34.25
N PRO A 11 -13.65 -1.45 -32.90
CA PRO A 11 -12.48 -1.24 -32.05
C PRO A 11 -11.50 -2.39 -32.24
N LYS A 12 -10.23 -2.05 -32.49
CA LYS A 12 -9.16 -3.05 -32.74
C LYS A 12 -9.19 -4.13 -31.64
N PRO A 13 -9.04 -5.42 -31.95
CA PRO A 13 -9.29 -6.53 -31.01
C PRO A 13 -8.47 -6.45 -29.72
N TRP A 14 -7.29 -5.83 -29.76
CA TRP A 14 -6.44 -5.57 -28.59
C TRP A 14 -7.03 -4.55 -27.61
N GLN A 15 -7.80 -3.56 -28.08
CA GLN A 15 -8.47 -2.56 -27.24
C GLN A 15 -9.62 -3.18 -26.44
N ALA A 16 -10.38 -4.09 -27.06
CA ALA A 16 -11.44 -4.84 -26.39
C ALA A 16 -10.88 -5.76 -25.28
N ARG A 17 -9.73 -6.40 -25.51
CA ARG A 17 -9.04 -7.24 -24.51
C ARG A 17 -8.53 -6.41 -23.33
N LEU A 18 -7.89 -5.26 -23.58
CA LEU A 18 -7.42 -4.34 -22.53
C LEU A 18 -8.59 -3.76 -21.70
N ALA A 19 -9.70 -3.41 -22.35
CA ALA A 19 -10.90 -2.94 -21.68
C ALA A 19 -11.51 -4.04 -20.78
N GLY A 20 -11.50 -5.29 -21.23
CA GLY A 20 -11.93 -6.47 -20.45
C GLY A 20 -11.08 -6.68 -19.20
N ILE A 21 -9.75 -6.60 -19.33
CA ILE A 21 -8.81 -6.71 -18.21
C ILE A 21 -9.03 -5.58 -17.20
N ARG A 22 -9.11 -4.32 -17.68
CA ARG A 22 -9.38 -3.16 -16.81
C ARG A 22 -10.70 -3.31 -16.07
N ARG A 23 -11.76 -3.76 -16.75
CA ARG A 23 -13.08 -3.99 -16.16
C ARG A 23 -13.05 -5.11 -15.13
N TRP A 24 -12.32 -6.19 -15.40
CA TRP A 24 -12.14 -7.30 -14.46
C TRP A 24 -11.36 -6.89 -13.20
N PHE A 25 -10.27 -6.12 -13.34
CA PHE A 25 -9.55 -5.54 -12.20
C PHE A 25 -10.45 -4.59 -11.40
N THR A 26 -11.22 -3.75 -12.09
CA THR A 26 -12.18 -2.83 -11.46
C THR A 26 -13.25 -3.60 -10.69
N LEU A 27 -13.77 -4.70 -11.24
CA LEU A 27 -14.76 -5.55 -10.58
C LEU A 27 -14.20 -6.29 -9.38
N LYS A 28 -13.01 -6.89 -9.47
CA LYS A 28 -12.32 -7.51 -8.34
C LYS A 28 -12.02 -6.51 -7.22
N TYR A 29 -11.57 -5.31 -7.58
CA TYR A 29 -11.34 -4.22 -6.64
C TYR A 29 -12.66 -3.76 -5.98
N LEU A 30 -13.73 -3.62 -6.75
CA LEU A 30 -15.07 -3.27 -6.24
C LEU A 30 -15.66 -4.36 -5.34
N LEU A 31 -15.45 -5.64 -5.65
CA LEU A 31 -15.87 -6.78 -4.83
C LEU A 31 -15.10 -6.80 -3.50
N LEU A 32 -13.79 -6.53 -3.51
CA LEU A 32 -12.99 -6.38 -2.29
C LEU A 32 -13.48 -5.19 -1.44
N LEU A 33 -13.81 -4.06 -2.06
CA LEU A 33 -14.35 -2.87 -1.38
C LEU A 33 -15.77 -3.07 -0.83
N ARG A 34 -16.58 -3.93 -1.45
CA ARG A 34 -17.95 -4.27 -1.00
C ARG A 34 -18.00 -5.41 0.01
N ALA A 35 -17.04 -6.33 -0.02
CA ALA A 35 -16.91 -7.39 0.98
C ALA A 35 -16.57 -6.77 2.36
N LYS A 36 -16.97 -7.43 3.44
CA LYS A 36 -16.76 -7.04 4.86
C LYS A 36 -15.28 -6.87 5.29
N GLY A 37 -14.33 -6.66 4.37
CA GLY A 37 -12.89 -6.54 4.64
C GLY A 37 -12.10 -5.57 3.75
N GLY A 38 -12.71 -4.88 2.78
CA GLY A 38 -12.00 -3.97 1.86
C GLY A 38 -11.11 -2.90 2.52
N PRO A 39 -11.64 -2.11 3.47
CA PRO A 39 -10.85 -1.15 4.26
C PRO A 39 -9.68 -1.81 5.00
N SER A 40 -9.87 -3.02 5.53
CA SER A 40 -8.81 -3.75 6.23
C SER A 40 -7.72 -4.27 5.28
N MET A 41 -8.05 -4.61 4.03
CA MET A 41 -7.05 -5.04 3.04
C MET A 41 -6.12 -3.89 2.68
N VAL A 42 -6.70 -2.69 2.51
CA VAL A 42 -5.95 -1.47 2.19
C VAL A 42 -5.11 -1.00 3.37
N ALA A 43 -5.68 -1.01 4.58
CA ALA A 43 -4.93 -0.69 5.80
C ALA A 43 -3.76 -1.67 6.03
N LYS A 44 -3.99 -2.98 5.86
CA LYS A 44 -2.90 -3.98 5.91
C LYS A 44 -1.80 -3.68 4.88
N GLY A 45 -2.20 -3.35 3.65
CA GLY A 45 -1.25 -3.00 2.59
C GLY A 45 -0.39 -1.82 3.01
N PHE A 46 -1.01 -0.73 3.42
CA PHE A 46 -0.32 0.47 3.87
C PHE A 46 0.65 0.19 5.02
N SER A 47 0.22 -0.55 6.05
CA SER A 47 1.08 -0.94 7.17
C SER A 47 2.30 -1.73 6.72
N ILE A 48 2.15 -2.67 5.79
CA ILE A 48 3.25 -3.45 5.22
C ILE A 48 4.23 -2.53 4.46
N GLY A 49 3.71 -1.66 3.59
CA GLY A 49 4.54 -0.73 2.82
C GLY A 49 5.30 0.24 3.72
N LEU A 50 4.65 0.75 4.76
CA LEU A 50 5.25 1.63 5.76
C LEU A 50 6.34 0.92 6.55
N ALA A 51 6.07 -0.30 7.02
CA ALA A 51 7.01 -1.10 7.80
C ALA A 51 8.25 -1.49 6.99
N ILE A 52 8.06 -1.92 5.74
CA ILE A 52 9.16 -2.29 4.85
C ILE A 52 10.06 -1.08 4.59
N GLU A 53 9.45 0.09 4.35
CA GLU A 53 10.24 1.28 4.02
C GLU A 53 11.19 1.71 5.15
N MET A 54 10.83 1.45 6.42
CA MET A 54 11.65 1.83 7.57
C MET A 54 13.03 1.16 7.61
N PHE A 55 13.22 0.01 6.94
CA PHE A 55 14.53 -0.64 6.87
C PHE A 55 15.08 -0.77 5.44
N THR A 56 14.28 -0.51 4.40
CA THR A 56 14.73 -0.69 3.01
C THR A 56 15.33 0.56 2.37
N LEU A 57 15.16 1.74 2.96
CA LEU A 57 15.75 2.98 2.45
C LEU A 57 17.28 2.97 2.34
N PRO A 58 18.04 2.40 3.30
CA PRO A 58 19.50 2.24 3.17
C PRO A 58 19.91 1.32 2.00
N THR A 59 18.99 0.48 1.51
CA THR A 59 19.28 -0.63 0.58
C THR A 59 18.87 -0.37 -0.88
N PHE A 60 18.63 0.90 -1.26
CA PHE A 60 18.47 1.37 -2.65
C PHE A 60 17.60 0.50 -3.58
N GLY A 61 16.34 0.23 -3.20
CA GLY A 61 15.34 -0.31 -4.13
C GLY A 61 14.95 -1.78 -3.94
N VAL A 62 15.51 -2.50 -2.97
CA VAL A 62 15.02 -3.84 -2.57
C VAL A 62 13.62 -3.84 -1.94
N ALA A 63 13.03 -2.67 -1.68
CA ALA A 63 11.70 -2.55 -1.12
C ALA A 63 10.63 -3.30 -1.94
N PHE A 64 10.66 -3.21 -3.27
CA PHE A 64 9.65 -3.89 -4.10
C PHE A 64 9.76 -5.41 -4.00
N VAL A 65 10.99 -5.94 -3.91
CA VAL A 65 11.25 -7.37 -3.74
C VAL A 65 10.61 -7.90 -2.46
N LEU A 66 10.51 -7.07 -1.42
CA LEU A 66 9.85 -7.41 -0.16
C LEU A 66 8.35 -7.10 -0.17
N ILE A 67 7.92 -5.98 -0.75
CA ILE A 67 6.52 -5.57 -0.75
C ILE A 67 5.64 -6.59 -1.47
N PHE A 68 6.04 -7.08 -2.65
CA PHE A 68 5.24 -8.03 -3.43
C PHE A 68 4.91 -9.34 -2.68
N PRO A 69 5.89 -10.08 -2.14
CA PRO A 69 5.60 -11.33 -1.43
C PRO A 69 4.80 -11.09 -0.16
N PHE A 70 5.09 -10.05 0.63
CA PHE A 70 4.33 -9.75 1.84
C PHE A 70 2.88 -9.38 1.54
N VAL A 71 2.64 -8.56 0.50
CA VAL A 71 1.29 -8.19 0.06
C VAL A 71 0.51 -9.42 -0.42
N TYR A 72 1.16 -10.32 -1.15
CA TYR A 72 0.52 -11.56 -1.62
C TYR A 72 0.21 -12.51 -0.45
N LEU A 73 1.19 -12.77 0.41
CA LEU A 73 1.11 -13.71 1.53
C LEU A 73 0.05 -13.27 2.55
N LEU A 74 0.05 -12.00 2.94
CA LEU A 74 -0.88 -11.45 3.94
C LEU A 74 -2.25 -11.07 3.34
N ARG A 75 -2.43 -11.35 2.04
CA ARG A 75 -3.59 -10.95 1.26
C ARG A 75 -3.91 -9.49 1.55
N ALA A 76 -2.98 -8.60 1.23
CA ALA A 76 -3.11 -7.15 1.43
C ALA A 76 -3.33 -6.45 0.08
N SER A 77 -3.58 -5.14 0.08
CA SER A 77 -3.69 -4.39 -1.18
C SER A 77 -2.34 -3.82 -1.61
N LEU A 78 -1.93 -4.12 -2.84
CA LEU A 78 -0.72 -3.54 -3.44
C LEU A 78 -0.78 -2.00 -3.51
N PRO A 79 -1.90 -1.36 -3.95
CA PRO A 79 -1.97 0.10 -3.94
C PRO A 79 -1.85 0.69 -2.53
N GLY A 80 -2.40 0.03 -1.52
CA GLY A 80 -2.26 0.45 -0.13
C GLY A 80 -0.79 0.41 0.30
N ALA A 81 -0.08 -0.66 -0.03
CA ALA A 81 1.35 -0.79 0.28
C ALA A 81 2.20 0.26 -0.42
N LEU A 82 1.94 0.58 -1.68
CA LEU A 82 2.66 1.65 -2.37
C LEU A 82 2.43 3.02 -1.72
N ILE A 83 1.21 3.31 -1.26
CA ILE A 83 0.91 4.54 -0.53
C ILE A 83 1.64 4.56 0.83
N GLY A 84 1.62 3.45 1.56
CA GLY A 84 2.34 3.33 2.84
C GLY A 84 3.85 3.50 2.68
N PHE A 85 4.41 2.93 1.62
CA PHE A 85 5.81 3.07 1.24
C PHE A 85 6.16 4.53 0.93
N LEU A 86 5.36 5.22 0.10
CA LEU A 86 5.56 6.65 -0.20
C LEU A 86 5.44 7.53 1.06
N PHE A 87 4.49 7.22 1.94
CA PHE A 87 4.33 7.91 3.21
C PHE A 87 5.53 7.68 4.13
N GLY A 88 6.08 6.46 4.14
CA GLY A 88 7.31 6.10 4.82
C GLY A 88 8.46 7.03 4.48
N LYS A 89 8.64 7.39 3.20
CA LYS A 89 9.68 8.35 2.77
C LYS A 89 9.58 9.71 3.44
N ILE A 90 8.35 10.21 3.61
CA ILE A 90 8.09 11.53 4.21
C ILE A 90 8.49 11.51 5.69
N ILE A 91 8.18 10.42 6.39
CA ILE A 91 8.46 10.29 7.83
C ILE A 91 9.81 9.65 8.14
N TYR A 92 10.56 9.22 7.13
CA TYR A 92 11.76 8.41 7.35
C TYR A 92 12.86 9.17 8.07
N ILE A 93 13.10 10.43 7.71
CA ILE A 93 14.19 11.24 8.29
C ILE A 93 14.14 11.25 9.82
N PRO A 94 13.02 11.63 10.48
CA PRO A 94 12.95 11.58 11.94
C PRO A 94 13.00 10.14 12.48
N MET A 95 12.44 9.16 11.76
CA MET A 95 12.45 7.77 12.19
C MET A 95 13.82 7.11 12.08
N ALA A 96 14.68 7.55 11.16
CA ALA A 96 16.02 7.00 10.96
C ALA A 96 16.90 7.19 12.21
N PHE A 97 16.74 8.30 12.93
CA PHE A 97 17.41 8.50 14.23
C PHE A 97 16.95 7.48 15.27
N LEU A 98 15.64 7.18 15.29
CA LEU A 98 15.09 6.16 16.19
C LEU A 98 15.57 4.77 15.79
N ASN A 99 15.57 4.46 14.49
CA ASN A 99 16.09 3.21 13.93
C ASN A 99 17.54 3.02 14.37
N GLN A 100 18.42 4.01 14.16
CA GLN A 100 19.82 3.89 14.57
C GLN A 100 19.97 3.69 16.08
N LYS A 101 19.19 4.40 16.90
CA LYS A 101 19.23 4.26 18.36
C LYS A 101 18.78 2.86 18.81
N VAL A 102 17.70 2.35 18.23
CA VAL A 102 17.17 1.01 18.53
C VAL A 102 18.12 -0.06 18.00
N GLY A 103 18.65 0.10 16.78
CA GLY A 103 19.62 -0.80 16.17
C GLY A 103 20.86 -0.97 17.04
N ARG A 104 21.49 0.15 17.44
CA ARG A 104 22.68 0.15 18.30
C ARG A 104 22.44 -0.41 19.70
N PHE A 105 21.19 -0.36 20.18
CA PHE A 105 20.81 -0.98 21.44
C PHE A 105 20.68 -2.50 21.33
N VAL A 106 20.26 -2.99 20.17
CA VAL A 106 20.02 -4.42 19.90
C VAL A 106 21.29 -5.12 19.40
N LEU A 107 22.12 -4.44 18.59
CA LEU A 107 23.32 -5.00 18.00
C LEU A 107 24.51 -4.98 18.98
N PRO A 108 25.17 -6.13 19.21
CA PRO A 108 26.39 -6.17 20.02
C PRO A 108 27.56 -5.50 19.28
N ARG A 109 28.38 -4.74 20.01
CA ARG A 109 29.49 -3.93 19.44
C ARG A 109 30.65 -4.73 18.86
N HIS A 110 30.69 -6.04 19.06
CA HIS A 110 31.78 -6.92 18.62
C HIS A 110 31.67 -7.34 17.14
N ILE A 111 30.72 -6.80 16.37
CA ILE A 111 30.62 -7.06 14.93
C ILE A 111 31.86 -6.51 14.19
N GLU A 112 32.50 -5.48 14.75
CA GLU A 112 33.74 -4.89 14.22
C GLU A 112 34.90 -5.91 14.23
N ASP A 113 34.94 -6.80 15.23
CA ASP A 113 36.00 -7.81 15.39
C ASP A 113 35.94 -8.89 14.30
N TYR A 114 34.75 -9.19 13.77
CA TYR A 114 34.56 -10.15 12.68
C TYR A 114 34.91 -9.58 11.29
N LEU A 115 35.03 -8.25 11.18
CA LEU A 115 35.23 -7.53 9.91
C LEU A 115 36.65 -6.95 9.78
N TYR A 116 37.61 -7.42 10.59
CA TYR A 116 38.99 -6.91 10.63
C TYR A 116 39.73 -6.87 9.29
N PHE A 117 39.26 -7.63 8.29
CA PHE A 117 39.83 -7.67 6.95
C PHE A 117 39.50 -6.44 6.08
N LEU A 118 38.58 -5.57 6.54
CA LEU A 118 38.13 -4.37 5.82
C LEU A 118 38.75 -3.09 6.38
N PRO A 119 38.85 -2.01 5.58
CA PRO A 119 39.25 -0.69 6.09
C PRO A 119 38.27 -0.17 7.15
N ASP A 120 38.77 0.50 8.20
CA ASP A 120 37.96 1.01 9.33
C ASP A 120 36.74 1.83 8.92
N LYS A 121 36.86 2.62 7.84
CA LYS A 121 35.75 3.42 7.31
C LYS A 121 34.61 2.54 6.78
N VAL A 122 34.94 1.41 6.16
CA VAL A 122 33.97 0.46 5.61
C VAL A 122 33.29 -0.29 6.73
N ILE A 123 34.04 -0.71 7.77
CA ILE A 123 33.48 -1.36 8.96
C ILE A 123 32.45 -0.44 9.64
N LYS A 124 32.81 0.82 9.89
CA LYS A 124 31.91 1.80 10.50
C LYS A 124 30.66 2.06 9.66
N LEU A 125 30.81 2.12 8.33
CA LEU A 125 29.68 2.30 7.42
C LEU A 125 28.75 1.07 7.43
N LEU A 126 29.30 -0.14 7.41
CA LEU A 126 28.53 -1.39 7.50
C LEU A 126 27.79 -1.50 8.83
N ALA A 127 28.47 -1.22 9.94
CA ALA A 127 27.85 -1.22 11.27
C ALA A 127 26.69 -0.23 11.34
N ALA A 128 26.88 0.99 10.82
CA ALA A 128 25.81 1.99 10.76
C ALA A 128 24.62 1.56 9.86
N ALA A 129 24.89 0.90 8.73
CA ALA A 129 23.86 0.36 7.87
C ALA A 129 23.08 -0.79 8.55
N LEU A 130 23.77 -1.67 9.27
CA LEU A 130 23.15 -2.75 10.03
C LEU A 130 22.30 -2.21 11.18
N ASP A 131 22.77 -1.20 11.91
CA ASP A 131 21.99 -0.52 12.94
C ASP A 131 20.68 0.05 12.36
N LEU A 132 20.75 0.71 11.20
CA LEU A 132 19.58 1.25 10.51
C LEU A 132 18.62 0.14 10.06
N ILE A 133 19.12 -0.97 9.53
CA ILE A 133 18.29 -2.09 9.07
C ILE A 133 17.59 -2.75 10.25
N VAL A 134 18.33 -3.17 11.28
CA VAL A 134 17.77 -3.89 12.44
C VAL A 134 16.84 -3.00 13.24
N GLY A 135 17.26 -1.77 13.50
CA GLY A 135 16.40 -0.79 14.15
C GLY A 135 15.16 -0.47 13.32
N GLY A 136 15.31 -0.33 12.00
CA GLY A 136 14.21 -0.11 11.06
C GLY A 136 13.22 -1.27 11.01
N MET A 137 13.67 -2.51 11.15
CA MET A 137 12.78 -3.68 11.23
C MET A 137 11.90 -3.62 12.47
N ILE A 138 12.48 -3.29 13.63
CA ILE A 138 11.76 -3.20 14.90
C ILE A 138 10.80 -2.00 14.90
N VAL A 139 11.32 -0.81 14.62
CA VAL A 139 10.53 0.43 14.57
C VAL A 139 9.46 0.34 13.48
N GLY A 140 9.81 -0.20 12.31
CA GLY A 140 8.89 -0.43 11.21
C GLY A 140 7.76 -1.40 11.55
N ALA A 141 8.04 -2.50 12.24
CA ALA A 141 7.02 -3.44 12.71
C ALA A 141 6.04 -2.75 13.68
N VAL A 142 6.57 -1.98 14.64
CA VAL A 142 5.75 -1.24 15.61
C VAL A 142 4.92 -0.16 14.91
N LEU A 143 5.53 0.66 14.06
CA LEU A 143 4.84 1.71 13.31
C LEU A 143 3.78 1.13 12.38
N GLY A 144 4.08 0.05 11.66
CA GLY A 144 3.13 -0.62 10.78
C GLY A 144 1.92 -1.14 11.55
N LEU A 145 2.15 -1.75 12.72
CA LEU A 145 1.08 -2.24 13.60
C LEU A 145 0.23 -1.09 14.14
N ILE A 146 0.85 -0.01 14.62
CA ILE A 146 0.14 1.18 15.10
C ILE A 146 -0.66 1.83 13.96
N ALA A 147 -0.09 1.97 12.77
CA ALA A 147 -0.72 2.61 11.62
C ALA A 147 -1.93 1.83 11.07
N TYR A 148 -1.99 0.51 11.29
CA TYR A 148 -3.08 -0.33 10.80
C TYR A 148 -4.45 0.11 11.36
N PHE A 149 -4.52 0.34 12.67
CA PHE A 149 -5.77 0.65 13.37
C PHE A 149 -6.44 1.97 12.91
N PRO A 150 -5.76 3.14 12.97
CA PRO A 150 -6.38 4.41 12.58
C PRO A 150 -6.73 4.41 11.09
N LEU A 151 -5.87 3.84 10.24
CA LEU A 151 -6.14 3.78 8.81
C LEU A 151 -7.33 2.88 8.48
N ARG A 152 -7.47 1.73 9.15
CA ARG A 152 -8.64 0.87 9.01
C ARG A 152 -9.92 1.60 9.42
N GLN A 153 -9.90 2.31 10.54
CA GLN A 153 -11.06 3.08 11.03
C GLN A 153 -11.45 4.17 10.04
N LEU A 154 -10.46 4.97 9.60
CA LEU A 154 -10.67 6.04 8.63
C LEU A 154 -11.31 5.52 7.35
N LEU A 155 -10.72 4.48 6.75
CA LEU A 155 -11.23 3.87 5.51
C LEU A 155 -12.62 3.24 5.69
N ALA A 156 -12.91 2.65 6.86
CA ALA A 156 -14.24 2.11 7.15
C ALA A 156 -15.30 3.21 7.20
N LEU A 157 -15.01 4.33 7.84
CA LEU A 157 -15.90 5.50 7.91
C LEU A 157 -16.16 6.11 6.54
N TYR A 158 -15.11 6.30 5.73
CA TYR A 158 -15.26 6.80 4.35
C TYR A 158 -16.12 5.88 3.48
N THR A 159 -15.97 4.57 3.65
CA THR A 159 -16.75 3.58 2.88
C THR A 159 -18.22 3.57 3.32
N ALA A 160 -18.48 3.69 4.62
CA ALA A 160 -19.83 3.78 5.18
C ALA A 160 -20.60 5.00 4.65
N LYS A 161 -19.99 6.19 4.69
CA LYS A 161 -20.59 7.43 4.15
C LYS A 161 -20.89 7.34 2.66
N ARG A 162 -20.05 6.65 1.88
CA ARG A 162 -20.28 6.48 0.43
C ARG A 162 -21.47 5.54 0.13
N LYS A 163 -21.69 4.53 0.97
CA LYS A 163 -22.83 3.61 0.86
C LYS A 163 -24.15 4.33 1.14
N GLU A 164 -24.16 5.21 2.13
CA GLU A 164 -25.31 6.02 2.50
C GLU A 164 -25.72 6.98 1.38
N ARG A 165 -24.77 7.73 0.80
CA ARG A 165 -25.03 8.62 -0.35
C ARG A 165 -25.60 7.90 -1.57
N ARG A 166 -25.24 6.63 -1.79
CA ARG A 166 -25.81 5.82 -2.88
C ARG A 166 -27.23 5.34 -2.57
N ARG A 167 -27.51 4.97 -1.30
CA ARG A 167 -28.88 4.61 -0.87
C ARG A 167 -29.84 5.78 -1.01
N LEU A 168 -29.41 6.98 -0.61
CA LEU A 168 -30.21 8.21 -0.76
C LEU A 168 -30.52 8.52 -2.24
N ARG A 169 -29.57 8.30 -3.16
CA ARG A 169 -29.80 8.44 -4.61
C ARG A 169 -30.77 7.42 -5.19
N HIS A 170 -30.78 6.19 -4.67
CA HIS A 170 -31.73 5.16 -5.09
C HIS A 170 -33.13 5.36 -4.48
N ALA A 171 -33.22 5.88 -3.25
CA ALA A 171 -34.49 6.22 -2.62
C ALA A 171 -35.19 7.40 -3.33
N GLY A 172 -34.44 8.40 -3.79
CA GLY A 172 -34.98 9.53 -4.56
C GLY A 172 -35.58 9.16 -5.91
N HIS A 173 -35.16 8.05 -6.53
CA HIS A 173 -35.73 7.57 -7.79
C HIS A 173 -37.05 6.81 -7.63
N HIS A 174 -37.38 6.32 -6.44
CA HIS A 174 -38.66 5.65 -6.14
C HIS A 174 -39.75 6.57 -5.59
N ALA A 175 -39.43 7.85 -5.36
CA ALA A 175 -40.37 8.84 -4.79
C ALA A 175 -41.09 9.70 -5.85
N LEU A 176 -40.92 9.42 -7.15
CA LEU A 176 -41.77 10.05 -8.17
C LEU A 176 -43.13 9.35 -8.13
N PRO A 177 -44.22 10.03 -7.74
CA PRO A 177 -45.54 9.46 -7.88
C PRO A 177 -45.73 9.13 -9.35
N ARG A 178 -46.14 7.88 -9.65
CA ARG A 178 -46.74 7.61 -10.96
C ARG A 178 -47.89 8.61 -11.05
N GLN A 179 -47.75 9.62 -11.91
CA GLN A 179 -48.90 10.35 -12.39
C GLN A 179 -49.70 9.30 -13.17
N GLU A 180 -50.70 8.75 -12.48
CA GLU A 180 -51.80 8.05 -13.12
C GLU A 180 -52.71 9.11 -13.77
N SER A 181 -53.30 8.69 -14.90
CA SER A 181 -54.24 9.37 -15.81
C SER A 181 -53.70 10.54 -16.64
#